data_AF-A0A5D4UHZ2-F1
#
_entry.id   AF-A0A5D4UHZ2-F1
#
_cell.length_a   1.000
_cell.length_b   1.000
_cell.length_c   1.000
_cell.angle_alpha   90.00
_cell.angle_beta   90.00
_cell.angle_gamma   90.00
#
_symmetry.space_group_name_H-M   'P 1'
#
loop_
_entity.id
_entity.type
_entity.pdbx_description
1 polymer ?
#
loop_
_entity_poly.entity_id
_entity_poly.type
_entity_poly.pdbx_seq_one_letter_code
_entity_poly.pdbx_strand_id
1 'polypeptide(L)'
;MDLRYHYLFWKIAYHLVENKQYRILNLSPNQDEIWLENTGKKEANVIRMVRKDLDWGNWVKRDMELTTVNGEKIRKSLGKRQLQMKNIYVSTYPPVDADPDLFQEPLNNQKTSVQPLLLHGDQSIETLRNDPFFNEGEWELPPEVLDANVEWIKSMTMTSSSKQLQKERQLFERGKPLFTYFFIALQLIMFLILELNGGSKDPQTLIEFGAKYNPLMIEGEWWRLVTPIFLHIGILHLLMNTLALFYLGMAVEKMFGRLRFIFIYMISGITGSLASFLFTSNLSAGASGAIFGCFGALLYFGVLYPKIFFRTIGTNIIAVILLNLVLGFTIPGIDNAGHIGGLVGGFLAAGIVSLPNSHRPLRQLLFLLGSILLVGVFVSRGIGSDPTSWDVNTVNGVAQEKISNQQWEEAENILLPVVEEGSPNAQTYFYLSYAEIKMNKLTQAKDHLRAAIEENGEFHEAHYNLALILIDSGDRKEAIVHAKKAYELNRQDENYEKLYKELQENT
;
A
#
# COMPACT_ATOMS: atom_id res chain seq x y z
N MET A 1 -43.86 18.21 -31.87
CA MET A 1 -43.30 18.23 -30.51
C MET A 1 -42.69 19.60 -30.31
N ASP A 2 -43.06 20.30 -29.23
CA ASP A 2 -42.72 21.71 -29.06
C ASP A 2 -41.22 21.88 -28.71
N LEU A 3 -40.52 22.67 -29.54
CA LEU A 3 -39.08 22.96 -29.42
C LEU A 3 -38.74 23.65 -28.11
N ARG A 4 -39.67 24.43 -27.53
CA ARG A 4 -39.47 25.08 -26.23
C ARG A 4 -39.18 24.08 -25.12
N TYR A 5 -39.91 22.96 -25.08
CA TYR A 5 -39.70 21.90 -24.07
C TYR A 5 -38.44 21.08 -24.34
N HIS A 6 -38.10 20.88 -25.61
CA HIS A 6 -36.83 20.25 -25.96
C HIS A 6 -35.64 21.10 -25.51
N TYR A 7 -35.73 22.42 -25.71
CA TYR A 7 -34.72 23.35 -25.22
C TYR A 7 -34.68 23.39 -23.69
N LEU A 8 -35.84 23.45 -23.00
CA LEU A 8 -35.90 23.43 -21.55
C LEU A 8 -35.28 22.16 -20.95
N PHE A 9 -35.57 20.99 -21.53
CA PHE A 9 -34.97 19.71 -21.13
C PHE A 9 -33.44 19.77 -21.17
N TRP A 10 -32.85 20.24 -22.27
CA TRP A 10 -31.40 20.37 -22.37
C TRP A 10 -30.85 21.51 -21.52
N LYS A 11 -31.60 22.57 -21.27
CA LYS A 11 -31.21 23.67 -20.39
C LYS A 11 -31.07 23.22 -18.94
N ILE A 12 -32.00 22.41 -18.45
CA ILE A 12 -31.91 21.80 -17.12
C ILE A 12 -30.72 20.84 -17.07
N ALA A 13 -30.54 19.98 -18.09
CA ALA A 13 -29.40 19.07 -18.14
C ALA A 13 -28.05 19.82 -18.14
N TYR A 14 -27.95 20.92 -18.89
CA TYR A 14 -26.79 21.80 -18.90
C TYR A 14 -26.51 22.39 -17.51
N HIS A 15 -27.52 22.96 -16.85
CA HIS A 15 -27.39 23.52 -15.51
C HIS A 15 -26.92 22.46 -14.49
N LEU A 16 -27.46 21.25 -14.57
CA LEU A 16 -27.07 20.13 -13.70
C LEU A 16 -25.58 19.77 -13.90
N VAL A 17 -25.13 19.65 -15.14
CA VAL A 17 -23.75 19.29 -15.47
C VAL A 17 -22.77 20.42 -15.12
N GLU A 18 -23.04 21.64 -15.55
CA GLU A 18 -22.12 22.78 -15.43
C GLU A 18 -22.12 23.39 -14.02
N ASN A 19 -23.30 23.64 -13.44
CA ASN A 19 -23.42 24.39 -12.18
C ASN A 19 -23.54 23.50 -10.95
N LYS A 20 -24.17 22.31 -11.06
CA LYS A 20 -24.45 21.44 -9.91
C LYS A 20 -23.56 20.17 -9.86
N GLN A 21 -22.56 20.04 -10.74
CA GLN A 21 -21.58 18.93 -10.77
C GLN A 21 -22.19 17.54 -11.03
N TYR A 22 -23.24 17.47 -11.84
CA TYR A 22 -23.79 16.19 -12.27
C TYR A 22 -23.03 15.61 -13.47
N ARG A 23 -22.97 14.28 -13.52
CA ARG A 23 -22.43 13.51 -14.63
C ARG A 23 -23.55 12.73 -15.30
N ILE A 24 -23.55 12.68 -16.62
CA ILE A 24 -24.45 11.82 -17.40
C ILE A 24 -24.05 10.36 -17.19
N LEU A 25 -24.96 9.55 -16.62
CA LEU A 25 -24.84 8.10 -16.49
C LEU A 25 -25.31 7.38 -17.75
N ASN A 26 -26.45 7.81 -18.29
CA ASN A 26 -27.09 7.21 -19.44
C ASN A 26 -27.92 8.26 -20.19
N LEU A 27 -27.98 8.12 -21.51
CA LEU A 27 -28.82 8.90 -22.41
C LEU A 27 -29.51 7.91 -23.34
N SER A 28 -30.83 7.99 -23.44
CA SER A 28 -31.60 7.13 -24.34
C SER A 28 -31.19 7.34 -25.81
N PRO A 29 -31.37 6.33 -26.69
CA PRO A 29 -31.12 6.48 -28.12
C PRO A 29 -31.91 7.63 -28.75
N ASN A 30 -33.15 7.85 -28.28
CA ASN A 30 -34.04 8.91 -28.73
C ASN A 30 -33.75 10.27 -28.08
N GLN A 31 -32.82 10.31 -27.12
CA GLN A 31 -32.39 11.52 -26.41
C GLN A 31 -33.54 12.23 -25.66
N ASP A 32 -34.55 11.46 -25.29
CA ASP A 32 -35.72 11.86 -24.53
C ASP A 32 -35.63 11.48 -23.05
N GLU A 33 -34.66 10.65 -22.67
CA GLU A 33 -34.43 10.25 -21.28
C GLU A 33 -32.94 10.37 -20.92
N ILE A 34 -32.65 11.03 -19.81
CA ILE A 34 -31.30 11.20 -19.28
C ILE A 34 -31.23 10.86 -17.79
N TRP A 35 -30.20 10.10 -17.42
CA TRP A 35 -29.88 9.78 -16.04
C TRP A 35 -28.60 10.48 -15.64
N LEU A 36 -28.63 11.19 -14.52
CA LEU A 36 -27.56 12.06 -14.05
C LEU A 36 -27.20 11.71 -12.60
N GLU A 37 -25.92 11.57 -12.29
CA GLU A 37 -25.40 11.33 -10.93
C GLU A 37 -24.69 12.57 -10.40
N ASN A 38 -24.99 12.95 -9.17
CA ASN A 38 -24.29 14.01 -8.47
C ASN A 38 -22.89 13.54 -8.04
N THR A 39 -21.84 14.12 -8.61
CA THR A 39 -20.44 13.84 -8.19
C THR A 39 -19.99 14.71 -7.00
N GLY A 40 -20.86 15.65 -6.60
CA GLY A 40 -20.77 16.62 -5.51
C GLY A 40 -21.29 16.12 -4.15
N LYS A 41 -21.73 17.06 -3.30
CA LYS A 41 -22.18 16.81 -1.91
C LYS A 41 -23.63 17.24 -1.64
N LYS A 42 -24.27 17.96 -2.55
CA LYS A 42 -25.50 18.72 -2.29
C LYS A 42 -26.67 18.14 -3.07
N GLU A 43 -27.55 17.47 -2.34
CA GLU A 43 -28.97 17.13 -2.58
C GLU A 43 -29.41 16.58 -3.95
N ALA A 44 -30.33 15.61 -3.91
CA ALA A 44 -30.62 14.63 -4.98
C ALA A 44 -29.37 13.89 -5.47
N ASN A 45 -29.23 12.61 -5.13
CA ASN A 45 -28.05 11.83 -5.53
C ASN A 45 -28.09 11.45 -7.01
N VAL A 46 -29.29 11.19 -7.53
CA VAL A 46 -29.52 10.85 -8.94
C VAL A 46 -30.74 11.60 -9.44
N ILE A 47 -30.65 12.15 -10.64
CA ILE A 47 -31.77 12.78 -11.33
C ILE A 47 -32.05 12.00 -12.60
N ARG A 48 -33.31 11.62 -12.78
CA ARG A 48 -33.82 11.15 -14.07
C ARG A 48 -34.65 12.27 -14.67
N MET A 49 -34.45 12.55 -15.94
CA MET A 49 -35.34 13.45 -16.68
C MET A 49 -35.88 12.72 -17.90
N VAL A 50 -37.18 12.88 -18.14
CA VAL A 50 -37.91 12.31 -19.28
C VAL A 50 -38.65 13.42 -19.99
N ARG A 51 -38.44 13.56 -21.30
CA ARG A 51 -39.15 14.47 -22.17
C ARG A 51 -40.18 13.70 -22.98
N LYS A 52 -41.45 13.79 -22.57
CA LYS A 52 -42.53 13.06 -23.22
C LYS A 52 -43.87 13.76 -23.00
N ASP A 53 -44.72 13.76 -24.01
CA ASP A 53 -46.11 14.17 -23.87
C ASP A 53 -46.89 13.09 -23.09
N LEU A 54 -47.50 13.49 -21.97
CA LEU A 54 -48.11 12.57 -21.00
C LEU A 54 -49.60 12.44 -21.29
N ASP A 55 -49.99 11.40 -22.02
CA ASP A 55 -51.41 11.19 -22.39
C ASP A 55 -52.28 10.70 -21.23
N TRP A 56 -51.74 9.77 -20.40
CA TRP A 56 -52.50 9.06 -19.35
C TRP A 56 -51.72 8.95 -18.04
N GLY A 57 -52.36 9.28 -16.92
CA GLY A 57 -51.81 9.19 -15.57
C GLY A 57 -51.42 7.76 -15.16
N ASN A 58 -52.12 6.74 -15.67
CA ASN A 58 -51.76 5.34 -15.46
C ASN A 58 -50.38 4.99 -16.04
N TRP A 59 -50.00 5.58 -17.18
CA TRP A 59 -48.68 5.39 -17.76
C TRP A 59 -47.60 6.01 -16.85
N VAL A 60 -47.85 7.23 -16.37
CA VAL A 60 -46.95 7.95 -15.46
C VAL A 60 -46.73 7.16 -14.17
N LYS A 61 -47.81 6.67 -13.55
CA LYS A 61 -47.74 5.88 -12.32
C LYS A 61 -46.86 4.64 -12.50
N ARG A 62 -47.06 3.88 -13.59
CA ARG A 62 -46.25 2.71 -13.91
C ARG A 62 -44.77 3.07 -14.13
N ASP A 63 -44.50 4.17 -14.83
CA ASP A 63 -43.14 4.64 -15.06
C ASP A 63 -42.45 5.11 -13.76
N MET A 64 -43.18 5.76 -12.84
CA MET A 64 -42.68 6.12 -11.51
C MET A 64 -42.35 4.87 -10.68
N GLU A 65 -43.23 3.86 -10.68
CA GLU A 65 -42.97 2.57 -10.01
C GLU A 65 -41.70 1.90 -10.56
N LEU A 66 -41.55 1.81 -11.88
CA LEU A 66 -40.34 1.30 -12.52
C LEU A 66 -39.10 2.12 -12.16
N THR A 67 -39.23 3.45 -12.09
CA THR A 67 -38.15 4.35 -11.70
C THR A 67 -37.68 4.09 -10.28
N THR A 68 -38.59 3.81 -9.33
CA THR A 68 -38.19 3.47 -7.96
C THR A 68 -37.45 2.13 -7.88
N VAL A 69 -37.86 1.12 -8.66
CA VAL A 69 -37.17 -0.18 -8.76
C VAL A 69 -35.78 -0.02 -9.38
N ASN A 70 -35.67 0.77 -10.45
CA ASN A 70 -34.38 1.07 -11.08
C ASN A 70 -33.49 1.90 -10.16
N GLY A 71 -34.06 2.85 -9.42
CA GLY A 71 -33.37 3.62 -8.38
C GLY A 71 -32.74 2.72 -7.32
N GLU A 72 -33.45 1.68 -6.86
CA GLU A 72 -32.91 0.73 -5.89
C GLU A 72 -31.76 -0.11 -6.45
N LYS A 73 -31.80 -0.47 -7.75
CA LYS A 73 -30.65 -1.11 -8.43
C LYS A 73 -29.44 -0.17 -8.48
N ILE A 74 -29.66 1.11 -8.81
CA ILE A 74 -28.61 2.14 -8.85
C ILE A 74 -28.03 2.37 -7.45
N ARG A 75 -28.87 2.45 -6.40
CA ARG A 75 -28.41 2.58 -5.01
C ARG A 75 -27.42 1.47 -4.64
N LYS A 76 -27.74 0.22 -5.02
CA LYS A 76 -26.88 -0.95 -4.76
C LYS A 76 -25.56 -0.85 -5.53
N SER A 77 -25.59 -0.49 -6.81
CA SER A 77 -24.35 -0.33 -7.60
C SER A 77 -23.47 0.81 -7.10
N LEU A 78 -24.07 1.88 -6.58
CA LEU A 78 -23.36 3.02 -6.00
C LEU A 78 -22.91 2.79 -4.54
N GLY A 79 -23.27 1.65 -3.93
CA GLY A 79 -22.94 1.34 -2.53
C GLY A 79 -23.54 2.32 -1.51
N LYS A 80 -24.61 3.05 -1.86
CA LYS A 80 -25.20 4.08 -1.00
C LYS A 80 -26.11 3.46 0.06
N ARG A 81 -26.04 3.94 1.31
CA ARG A 81 -26.95 3.51 2.39
C ARG A 81 -28.40 3.85 2.09
N GLN A 82 -28.66 5.07 1.61
CA GLN A 82 -29.97 5.56 1.17
C GLN A 82 -29.77 6.36 -0.13
N LEU A 83 -30.79 6.36 -1.00
CA LEU A 83 -30.78 7.13 -2.24
C LEU A 83 -31.99 8.04 -2.30
N GLN A 84 -31.75 9.35 -2.42
CA GLN A 84 -32.78 10.32 -2.78
C GLN A 84 -32.61 10.65 -4.26
N MET A 85 -33.70 10.55 -5.02
CA MET A 85 -33.75 10.83 -6.44
C MET A 85 -34.80 11.88 -6.75
N LYS A 86 -34.60 12.65 -7.82
CA LYS A 86 -35.68 13.42 -8.46
C LYS A 86 -35.97 12.81 -9.82
N ASN A 87 -37.26 12.69 -10.15
CA ASN A 87 -37.73 12.21 -11.45
C ASN A 87 -38.54 13.32 -12.13
N ILE A 88 -37.93 13.94 -13.14
CA ILE A 88 -38.44 15.16 -13.76
C ILE A 88 -39.08 14.81 -15.10
N TYR A 89 -40.37 15.09 -15.22
CA TYR A 89 -41.10 14.96 -16.47
C TYR A 89 -41.18 16.33 -17.14
N VAL A 90 -40.74 16.42 -18.39
CA VAL A 90 -40.87 17.61 -19.23
C VAL A 90 -41.89 17.30 -20.31
N SER A 91 -43.07 17.93 -20.22
CA SER A 91 -44.22 17.61 -21.05
C SER A 91 -44.92 18.86 -21.55
N THR A 92 -45.56 18.80 -22.72
CA THR A 92 -46.31 19.95 -23.24
C THR A 92 -47.57 20.23 -22.40
N TYR A 93 -48.19 19.18 -21.86
CA TYR A 93 -49.42 19.22 -21.07
C TYR A 93 -49.38 18.19 -19.93
N PRO A 94 -50.13 18.41 -18.83
CA PRO A 94 -50.27 17.42 -17.78
C PRO A 94 -51.15 16.24 -18.25
N PRO A 95 -51.07 15.07 -17.59
CA PRO A 95 -51.91 13.93 -17.94
C PRO A 95 -53.39 14.24 -17.64
N VAL A 96 -54.28 13.85 -18.56
CA VAL A 96 -55.70 14.25 -18.53
C VAL A 96 -56.45 13.66 -17.33
N ASP A 97 -56.05 12.48 -16.87
CA ASP A 97 -56.68 11.68 -15.80
C ASP A 97 -55.77 11.49 -14.57
N ALA A 98 -54.72 12.31 -14.43
CA ALA A 98 -53.83 12.20 -13.28
C ALA A 98 -54.45 12.75 -12.00
N ASP A 99 -54.25 12.02 -10.91
CA ASP A 99 -54.52 12.47 -9.55
C ASP A 99 -53.72 13.77 -9.26
N PRO A 100 -54.34 14.84 -8.73
CA PRO A 100 -53.65 16.08 -8.35
C PRO A 100 -52.45 15.87 -7.40
N ASP A 101 -52.46 14.78 -6.62
CA ASP A 101 -51.41 14.49 -5.65
C ASP A 101 -50.27 13.63 -6.22
N LEU A 102 -50.39 13.16 -7.47
CA LEU A 102 -49.44 12.24 -8.12
C LEU A 102 -47.99 12.76 -8.16
N PHE A 103 -47.81 14.09 -8.21
CA PHE A 103 -46.50 14.74 -8.27
C PHE A 103 -46.09 15.42 -6.95
N GLN A 104 -46.93 15.37 -5.91
CA GLN A 104 -46.66 16.04 -4.63
C GLN A 104 -45.82 15.17 -3.69
N GLU A 105 -46.15 13.88 -3.58
CA GLU A 105 -45.49 12.99 -2.63
C GLU A 105 -44.34 12.17 -3.25
N PRO A 106 -43.25 11.93 -2.50
CA PRO A 106 -42.17 11.06 -2.93
C PRO A 106 -42.60 9.59 -2.89
N LEU A 107 -42.27 8.84 -3.94
CA LEU A 107 -42.44 7.39 -3.96
C LEU A 107 -41.24 6.70 -3.30
N ASN A 108 -41.52 5.83 -2.33
CA ASN A 108 -40.49 5.11 -1.59
C ASN A 108 -40.46 3.64 -2.00
N ASN A 109 -39.26 3.12 -2.27
CA ASN A 109 -39.00 1.70 -2.44
C ASN A 109 -37.77 1.32 -1.63
N GLN A 110 -37.96 0.54 -0.56
CA GLN A 110 -36.91 0.15 0.38
C GLN A 110 -36.13 1.36 0.93
N LYS A 111 -34.87 1.54 0.50
CA LYS A 111 -33.97 2.62 0.94
C LYS A 111 -33.81 3.71 -0.12
N THR A 112 -34.68 3.71 -1.12
CA THR A 112 -34.70 4.66 -2.23
C THR A 112 -35.98 5.47 -2.19
N SER A 113 -35.86 6.80 -2.25
CA SER A 113 -36.96 7.76 -2.31
C SER A 113 -36.86 8.54 -3.61
N VAL A 114 -37.94 8.60 -4.37
CA VAL A 114 -38.03 9.28 -5.67
C VAL A 114 -39.05 10.38 -5.57
N GLN A 115 -38.60 11.64 -5.60
CA GLN A 115 -39.47 12.80 -5.68
C GLN A 115 -39.83 13.07 -7.15
N PRO A 116 -41.09 12.90 -7.56
CA PRO A 116 -41.53 13.29 -8.89
C PRO A 116 -41.61 14.83 -9.01
N LEU A 117 -41.39 15.34 -10.22
CA LEU A 117 -41.55 16.76 -10.57
C LEU A 117 -42.09 16.84 -12.00
N LEU A 118 -43.23 17.49 -12.20
CA LEU A 118 -43.80 17.73 -13.52
C LEU A 118 -43.53 19.17 -13.96
N LEU A 119 -42.94 19.33 -15.13
CA LEU A 119 -42.78 20.60 -15.83
C LEU A 119 -43.71 20.59 -17.04
N HIS A 120 -44.76 21.40 -17.00
CA HIS A 120 -45.75 21.48 -18.07
C HIS A 120 -46.22 22.93 -18.31
N GLY A 121 -46.64 23.21 -19.54
CA GLY A 121 -47.20 24.50 -19.91
C GLY A 121 -46.28 25.69 -19.57
N ASP A 122 -46.91 26.84 -19.41
CA ASP A 122 -46.25 28.09 -18.99
C ASP A 122 -45.80 28.06 -17.51
N GLN A 123 -46.30 27.11 -16.72
CA GLN A 123 -45.96 26.95 -15.30
C GLN A 123 -44.58 26.31 -15.07
N SER A 124 -44.00 25.66 -16.09
CA SER A 124 -42.70 24.95 -15.99
C SER A 124 -41.60 25.78 -15.32
N ILE A 125 -41.50 27.07 -15.66
CA ILE A 125 -40.48 27.98 -15.14
C ILE A 125 -40.76 28.34 -13.68
N GLU A 126 -42.02 28.57 -13.32
CA GLU A 126 -42.43 28.84 -11.96
C GLU A 126 -42.20 27.63 -11.06
N THR A 127 -42.52 26.42 -11.53
CA THR A 127 -42.24 25.16 -10.84
C THR A 127 -40.75 25.00 -10.54
N LEU A 128 -39.87 25.29 -11.50
CA LEU A 128 -38.41 25.26 -11.29
C LEU A 128 -37.94 26.31 -10.27
N ARG A 129 -38.52 27.52 -10.28
CA ARG A 129 -38.19 28.59 -9.32
C ARG A 129 -38.65 28.25 -7.90
N ASN A 130 -39.78 27.56 -7.78
CA ASN A 130 -40.35 27.15 -6.49
C ASN A 130 -39.71 25.86 -5.94
N ASP A 131 -39.07 25.05 -6.78
CA ASP A 131 -38.34 23.87 -6.32
C ASP A 131 -37.04 24.28 -5.59
N PRO A 132 -36.84 23.89 -4.31
CA PRO A 132 -35.66 24.27 -3.53
C PRO A 132 -34.32 23.89 -4.15
N PHE A 133 -34.31 22.92 -5.06
CA PHE A 133 -33.10 22.45 -5.74
C PHE A 133 -32.77 23.27 -7.00
N PHE A 134 -33.80 23.79 -7.70
CA PHE A 134 -33.67 24.50 -8.98
C PHE A 134 -33.86 26.02 -8.86
N ASN A 135 -34.27 26.54 -7.70
CA ASN A 135 -34.53 27.96 -7.45
C ASN A 135 -33.39 28.93 -7.85
N GLU A 136 -32.13 28.51 -7.74
CA GLU A 136 -30.94 29.29 -8.11
C GLU A 136 -30.66 29.35 -9.63
N GLY A 137 -31.42 28.64 -10.46
CA GLY A 137 -31.16 28.53 -11.89
C GLY A 137 -31.72 29.68 -12.74
N GLU A 138 -31.03 30.00 -13.83
CA GLU A 138 -31.49 30.97 -14.82
C GLU A 138 -32.38 30.29 -15.86
N TRP A 139 -33.70 30.35 -15.65
CA TRP A 139 -34.66 29.57 -16.44
C TRP A 139 -35.28 30.28 -17.65
N GLU A 140 -34.96 31.55 -17.90
CA GLU A 140 -35.56 32.34 -18.98
C GLU A 140 -35.37 31.73 -20.38
N LEU A 141 -36.46 31.58 -21.12
CA LEU A 141 -36.44 30.99 -22.46
C LEU A 141 -36.40 32.09 -23.53
N PRO A 142 -35.71 31.87 -24.65
CA PRO A 142 -35.80 32.77 -25.80
C PRO A 142 -37.26 32.95 -26.26
N PRO A 143 -37.66 34.13 -26.77
CA PRO A 143 -39.00 34.37 -27.27
C PRO A 143 -39.42 33.35 -28.34
N GLU A 144 -38.48 32.99 -29.21
CA GLU A 144 -38.61 31.97 -30.25
C GLU A 144 -37.47 30.96 -30.11
N VAL A 145 -37.82 29.68 -30.10
CA VAL A 145 -36.85 28.57 -29.98
C VAL A 145 -36.80 27.83 -31.31
N LEU A 146 -35.65 27.92 -31.97
CA LEU A 146 -35.35 27.21 -33.20
C LEU A 146 -34.60 25.91 -32.91
N ASP A 147 -34.59 24.97 -33.86
CA ASP A 147 -33.82 23.72 -33.76
C ASP A 147 -32.33 23.97 -33.45
N ALA A 148 -31.77 25.05 -34.02
CA ALA A 148 -30.39 25.45 -33.77
C ALA A 148 -30.11 25.78 -32.29
N ASN A 149 -31.09 26.36 -31.57
CA ASN A 149 -30.95 26.65 -30.14
C ASN A 149 -30.86 25.36 -29.33
N VAL A 150 -31.68 24.36 -29.67
CA VAL A 150 -31.70 23.04 -29.02
C VAL A 150 -30.38 22.31 -29.24
N GLU A 151 -29.92 22.22 -30.49
CA GLU A 151 -28.69 21.50 -30.80
C GLU A 151 -27.47 22.19 -30.18
N TRP A 152 -27.48 23.53 -30.09
CA TRP A 152 -26.43 24.29 -29.41
C TRP A 152 -26.33 23.95 -27.92
N ILE A 153 -27.44 24.01 -27.16
CA ILE A 153 -27.40 23.77 -25.71
C ILE A 153 -27.10 22.30 -25.37
N LYS A 154 -27.57 21.39 -26.20
CA LYS A 154 -27.24 19.97 -26.14
C LYS A 154 -25.74 19.75 -26.37
N SER A 155 -25.17 20.33 -27.43
CA SER A 155 -23.73 20.24 -27.72
C SER A 155 -22.89 20.79 -26.57
N MET A 156 -23.31 21.91 -25.97
CA MET A 156 -22.69 22.49 -24.77
C MET A 156 -22.73 21.50 -23.59
N THR A 157 -23.89 20.89 -23.32
CA THR A 157 -24.07 19.89 -22.24
C THR A 157 -23.14 18.70 -22.43
N MET A 158 -23.10 18.14 -23.64
CA MET A 158 -22.25 16.99 -23.96
C MET A 158 -20.77 17.34 -23.89
N THR A 159 -20.39 18.54 -24.31
CA THR A 159 -19.01 19.05 -24.22
C THR A 159 -18.58 19.23 -22.77
N SER A 160 -19.41 19.84 -21.92
CA SER A 160 -19.13 20.00 -20.49
C SER A 160 -18.99 18.66 -19.77
N SER A 161 -19.90 17.72 -20.02
CA SER A 161 -19.83 16.36 -19.46
C SER A 161 -18.55 15.63 -19.91
N SER A 162 -18.21 15.70 -21.20
CA SER A 162 -17.00 15.08 -21.75
C SER A 162 -15.73 15.70 -21.18
N LYS A 163 -15.69 17.03 -21.01
CA LYS A 163 -14.58 17.76 -20.39
C LYS A 163 -14.37 17.35 -18.94
N GLN A 164 -15.44 17.12 -18.18
CA GLN A 164 -15.34 16.62 -16.80
C GLN A 164 -14.73 15.21 -16.76
N LEU A 165 -15.20 14.30 -17.62
CA LEU A 165 -14.66 12.95 -17.74
C LEU A 165 -13.19 12.94 -18.16
N GLN A 166 -12.81 13.81 -19.09
CA GLN A 166 -11.43 13.94 -19.54
C GLN A 166 -10.54 14.45 -18.40
N LYS A 167 -11.00 15.42 -17.59
CA LYS A 167 -10.27 15.89 -16.40
C LYS A 167 -10.03 14.77 -15.39
N GLU A 168 -11.04 13.93 -15.14
CA GLU A 168 -10.87 12.77 -14.25
C GLU A 168 -9.89 11.74 -14.82
N ARG A 169 -10.00 11.40 -16.11
CA ARG A 169 -9.06 10.47 -16.78
C ARG A 169 -7.63 10.99 -16.76
N GLN A 170 -7.44 12.29 -16.96
CA GLN A 170 -6.13 12.93 -16.88
C GLN A 170 -5.47 12.79 -15.49
N LEU A 171 -6.23 12.53 -14.41
CA LEU A 171 -5.62 12.23 -13.11
C LEU A 171 -4.91 10.86 -13.11
N PHE A 172 -5.37 9.92 -13.94
CA PHE A 172 -4.86 8.55 -14.00
C PHE A 172 -3.91 8.28 -15.17
N GLU A 173 -3.98 9.07 -16.25
CA GLU A 173 -3.26 8.81 -17.51
C GLU A 173 -2.34 9.97 -17.92
N ARG A 174 -1.66 10.60 -16.96
CA ARG A 174 -0.76 11.74 -17.23
C ARG A 174 0.57 11.34 -17.84
N GLY A 175 1.17 10.24 -17.39
CA GLY A 175 2.50 9.78 -17.81
C GLY A 175 2.49 8.50 -18.64
N LYS A 176 3.57 8.25 -19.40
CA LYS A 176 3.89 6.92 -19.94
C LYS A 176 4.84 6.22 -18.96
N PRO A 177 4.49 5.03 -18.43
CA PRO A 177 5.31 4.35 -17.44
C PRO A 177 6.58 3.82 -18.10
N LEU A 178 7.74 4.36 -17.73
CA LEU A 178 9.05 3.95 -18.22
C LEU A 178 9.87 3.34 -17.09
N PHE A 179 9.86 3.97 -15.92
CA PHE A 179 10.64 3.53 -14.78
C PHE A 179 10.09 2.27 -14.12
N THR A 180 8.78 2.04 -14.24
CA THR A 180 8.20 0.75 -13.84
C THR A 180 8.85 -0.40 -14.59
N TYR A 181 8.96 -0.31 -15.91
CA TYR A 181 9.61 -1.34 -16.73
C TYR A 181 11.11 -1.43 -16.46
N PHE A 182 11.77 -0.28 -16.27
CA PHE A 182 13.18 -0.24 -15.90
C PHE A 182 13.45 -0.99 -14.59
N PHE A 183 12.66 -0.75 -13.54
CA PHE A 183 12.83 -1.44 -12.27
C PHE A 183 12.51 -2.93 -12.38
N ILE A 184 11.51 -3.33 -13.15
CA ILE A 184 11.24 -4.75 -13.42
C ILE A 184 12.46 -5.39 -14.10
N ALA A 185 12.98 -4.78 -15.17
CA ALA A 185 14.15 -5.30 -15.87
C ALA A 185 15.37 -5.42 -14.95
N LEU A 186 15.61 -4.40 -14.11
CA LEU A 186 16.71 -4.41 -13.14
C LEU A 186 16.56 -5.54 -12.12
N GLN A 187 15.36 -5.79 -11.60
CA GLN A 187 15.10 -6.89 -10.66
C GLN A 187 15.32 -8.26 -11.30
N LEU A 188 14.90 -8.45 -12.56
CA LEU A 188 15.12 -9.68 -13.31
C LEU A 188 16.61 -9.93 -13.56
N ILE A 189 17.37 -8.88 -13.93
CA ILE A 189 18.81 -8.96 -14.14
C ILE A 189 19.52 -9.32 -12.82
N MET A 190 19.21 -8.62 -11.73
CA MET A 190 19.81 -8.90 -10.43
C MET A 190 19.48 -10.30 -9.92
N PHE A 191 18.25 -10.78 -10.14
CA PHE A 191 17.89 -12.15 -9.81
C PHE A 191 18.72 -13.17 -10.58
N LEU A 192 18.94 -12.97 -11.89
CA LEU A 192 19.80 -13.84 -12.69
C LEU A 192 21.25 -13.83 -12.18
N ILE A 193 21.76 -12.65 -11.78
CA ILE A 193 23.10 -12.54 -11.21
C ILE A 193 23.22 -13.36 -9.91
N LEU A 194 22.23 -13.29 -9.02
CA LEU A 194 22.22 -14.11 -7.80
C LEU A 194 22.22 -15.61 -8.10
N GLU A 195 21.39 -16.06 -9.05
CA GLU A 195 21.33 -17.48 -9.45
C GLU A 195 22.66 -17.99 -10.03
N LEU A 196 23.45 -17.13 -10.67
CA LEU A 196 24.77 -17.49 -11.21
C LEU A 196 25.90 -17.48 -10.17
N ASN A 197 25.69 -16.88 -8.99
CA ASN A 197 26.75 -16.66 -7.97
C ASN A 197 26.44 -17.33 -6.62
N GLY A 198 25.65 -18.41 -6.61
CA GLY A 198 25.37 -19.20 -5.39
C GLY A 198 23.88 -19.45 -5.13
N GLY A 199 23.00 -18.67 -5.76
CA GLY A 199 21.56 -18.85 -5.71
C GLY A 199 20.85 -17.76 -4.90
N SER A 200 19.62 -17.41 -5.32
CA SER A 200 18.83 -16.37 -4.64
C SER A 200 18.28 -16.76 -3.27
N LYS A 201 18.47 -18.01 -2.84
CA LYS A 201 18.03 -18.51 -1.53
C LYS A 201 19.18 -18.71 -0.54
N ASP A 202 20.41 -18.58 -1.02
CA ASP A 202 21.59 -18.71 -0.17
C ASP A 202 21.81 -17.40 0.61
N PRO A 203 21.79 -17.41 1.96
CA PRO A 203 21.96 -16.21 2.77
C PRO A 203 23.29 -15.50 2.52
N GLN A 204 24.37 -16.26 2.31
CA GLN A 204 25.70 -15.71 2.10
C GLN A 204 25.75 -14.91 0.79
N THR A 205 25.26 -15.50 -0.30
CA THR A 205 25.11 -14.83 -1.60
C THR A 205 24.27 -13.55 -1.46
N LEU A 206 23.14 -13.60 -0.75
CA LEU A 206 22.32 -12.41 -0.53
C LEU A 206 23.06 -11.32 0.24
N ILE A 207 23.79 -11.66 1.29
CA ILE A 207 24.58 -10.70 2.09
C ILE A 207 25.67 -10.07 1.22
N GLU A 208 26.42 -10.86 0.45
CA GLU A 208 27.48 -10.38 -0.45
C GLU A 208 26.94 -9.38 -1.49
N PHE A 209 25.77 -9.67 -2.08
CA PHE A 209 25.16 -8.81 -3.08
C PHE A 209 24.36 -7.63 -2.51
N GLY A 210 24.30 -7.47 -1.18
CA GLY A 210 23.76 -6.27 -0.57
C GLY A 210 22.37 -6.38 0.03
N ALA A 211 21.94 -7.55 0.46
CA ALA A 211 20.72 -7.69 1.24
C ALA A 211 20.83 -6.89 2.56
N LYS A 212 19.68 -6.54 3.13
CA LYS A 212 19.62 -5.89 4.43
C LYS A 212 20.11 -6.89 5.46
N TYR A 213 21.22 -6.56 6.12
CA TYR A 213 21.83 -7.37 7.16
C TYR A 213 22.32 -6.44 8.27
N ASN A 214 21.71 -6.52 9.45
CA ASN A 214 21.93 -5.54 10.53
C ASN A 214 23.39 -5.44 10.97
N PRO A 215 24.12 -6.56 11.15
CA PRO A 215 25.50 -6.49 11.62
C PRO A 215 26.40 -5.61 10.76
N LEU A 216 26.40 -5.83 9.44
CA LEU A 216 27.22 -5.03 8.53
C LEU A 216 26.72 -3.58 8.39
N MET A 217 25.42 -3.34 8.57
CA MET A 217 24.88 -1.98 8.61
C MET A 217 25.37 -1.20 9.84
N ILE A 218 25.46 -1.86 11.00
CA ILE A 218 26.02 -1.29 12.24
C ILE A 218 27.50 -0.96 12.04
N GLU A 219 28.23 -1.82 11.34
CA GLU A 219 29.64 -1.59 10.94
C GLU A 219 29.80 -0.52 9.82
N GLY A 220 28.71 0.09 9.35
CA GLY A 220 28.75 1.26 8.46
C GLY A 220 28.31 1.02 7.02
N GLU A 221 27.85 -0.17 6.65
CA GLU A 221 27.36 -0.48 5.30
C GLU A 221 25.94 0.05 5.02
N TRP A 222 25.73 1.35 5.24
CA TRP A 222 24.44 2.03 5.08
C TRP A 222 23.85 1.99 3.67
N TRP A 223 24.66 1.66 2.67
CA TRP A 223 24.21 1.41 1.30
C TRP A 223 23.22 0.23 1.21
N ARG A 224 23.22 -0.66 2.22
CA ARG A 224 22.22 -1.73 2.43
C ARG A 224 20.82 -1.22 2.77
N LEU A 225 20.60 0.09 2.89
CA LEU A 225 19.26 0.66 2.88
C LEU A 225 18.64 0.67 1.47
N VAL A 226 19.48 0.70 0.43
CA VAL A 226 19.05 0.90 -0.97
C VAL A 226 19.11 -0.40 -1.77
N THR A 227 20.22 -1.13 -1.69
CA THR A 227 20.45 -2.33 -2.51
C THR A 227 19.41 -3.44 -2.35
N PRO A 228 18.79 -3.70 -1.18
CA PRO A 228 17.82 -4.79 -1.04
C PRO A 228 16.58 -4.63 -1.93
N ILE A 229 16.27 -3.41 -2.37
CA ILE A 229 15.13 -3.09 -3.26
C ILE A 229 15.23 -3.88 -4.59
N PHE A 230 16.44 -4.25 -5.01
CA PHE A 230 16.69 -4.90 -6.30
C PHE A 230 16.93 -6.41 -6.20
N LEU A 231 17.11 -6.94 -4.99
CA LEU A 231 17.38 -8.35 -4.73
C LEU A 231 16.07 -9.09 -4.41
N HIS A 232 15.98 -10.38 -4.73
CA HIS A 232 14.78 -11.18 -4.45
C HIS A 232 15.14 -12.58 -4.00
N ILE A 233 14.46 -13.05 -2.96
CA ILE A 233 14.67 -14.39 -2.39
C ILE A 233 13.77 -15.41 -3.09
N GLY A 234 14.34 -16.16 -4.06
CA GLY A 234 13.61 -17.17 -4.81
C GLY A 234 12.61 -16.65 -5.85
N ILE A 235 12.25 -17.52 -6.79
CA ILE A 235 11.47 -17.16 -7.98
C ILE A 235 10.04 -16.69 -7.68
N LEU A 236 9.37 -17.29 -6.69
CA LEU A 236 7.99 -16.92 -6.35
C LEU A 236 7.94 -15.49 -5.79
N HIS A 237 8.92 -15.12 -4.96
CA HIS A 237 8.99 -13.78 -4.40
C HIS A 237 9.25 -12.73 -5.49
N LEU A 238 10.16 -13.02 -6.44
CA LEU A 238 10.39 -12.18 -7.61
C LEU A 238 9.11 -12.00 -8.45
N LEU A 239 8.40 -13.09 -8.76
CA LEU A 239 7.20 -13.06 -9.58
C LEU A 239 6.12 -12.17 -8.95
N MET A 240 5.85 -12.36 -7.66
CA MET A 240 4.80 -11.59 -6.96
C MET A 240 5.14 -10.11 -6.87
N ASN A 241 6.40 -9.75 -6.58
CA ASN A 241 6.83 -8.35 -6.59
C ASN A 241 6.80 -7.75 -7.99
N THR A 242 7.23 -8.49 -9.02
CA THR A 242 7.20 -8.02 -10.41
C THR A 242 5.77 -7.73 -10.87
N LEU A 243 4.83 -8.63 -10.55
CA LEU A 243 3.42 -8.45 -10.87
C LEU A 243 2.82 -7.25 -10.13
N ALA A 244 3.11 -7.12 -8.83
CA ALA A 244 2.62 -6.01 -8.02
C ALA A 244 3.22 -4.67 -8.50
N LEU A 245 4.51 -4.61 -8.80
CA LEU A 245 5.18 -3.46 -9.37
C LEU A 245 4.61 -3.10 -10.75
N PHE A 246 4.33 -4.09 -11.59
CA PHE A 246 3.71 -3.84 -12.89
C PHE A 246 2.37 -3.10 -12.73
N TYR A 247 1.45 -3.59 -11.91
CA TYR A 247 0.15 -2.92 -11.75
C TYR A 247 0.22 -1.61 -10.95
N LEU A 248 0.84 -1.65 -9.77
CA LEU A 248 0.87 -0.51 -8.85
C LEU A 248 1.87 0.56 -9.30
N GLY A 249 3.06 0.15 -9.72
CA GLY A 249 4.07 1.05 -10.27
C GLY A 249 3.56 1.79 -11.50
N MET A 250 2.91 1.09 -12.45
CA MET A 250 2.29 1.76 -13.59
C MET A 250 1.22 2.76 -13.15
N ALA A 251 0.35 2.41 -12.21
CA ALA A 251 -0.69 3.32 -11.74
C ALA A 251 -0.08 4.58 -11.12
N VAL A 252 0.88 4.43 -10.21
CA VAL A 252 1.55 5.57 -9.55
C VAL A 252 2.36 6.39 -10.55
N GLU A 253 3.12 5.77 -11.45
CA GLU A 253 3.92 6.49 -12.46
C GLU A 253 3.05 7.27 -13.45
N LYS A 254 1.91 6.71 -13.87
CA LYS A 254 0.96 7.42 -14.73
C LYS A 254 0.29 8.58 -14.00
N MET A 255 0.00 8.46 -12.71
CA MET A 255 -0.67 9.49 -11.90
C MET A 255 0.26 10.63 -11.46
N PHE A 256 1.45 10.29 -10.95
CA PHE A 256 2.41 11.25 -10.38
C PHE A 256 3.46 11.73 -11.40
N GLY A 257 3.67 10.97 -12.48
CA GLY A 257 4.73 11.20 -13.46
C GLY A 257 6.07 10.59 -13.05
N ARG A 258 6.98 10.50 -14.03
CA ARG A 258 8.24 9.72 -13.96
C ARG A 258 9.13 10.07 -12.77
N LEU A 259 9.55 11.34 -12.65
CA LEU A 259 10.51 11.75 -11.61
C LEU A 259 9.94 11.63 -10.20
N ARG A 260 8.65 11.94 -10.04
CA ARG A 260 7.95 11.79 -8.75
C ARG A 260 7.80 10.33 -8.36
N PHE A 261 7.53 9.45 -9.33
CA PHE A 261 7.48 8.02 -9.11
C PHE A 261 8.82 7.45 -8.66
N ILE A 262 9.94 7.81 -9.31
CA ILE A 262 11.28 7.38 -8.86
C ILE A 262 11.51 7.80 -7.42
N PHE A 263 11.22 9.06 -7.09
CA PHE A 263 11.38 9.58 -5.73
C PHE A 263 10.52 8.79 -4.73
N ILE A 264 9.24 8.61 -5.02
CA ILE A 264 8.32 7.85 -4.16
C ILE A 264 8.83 6.41 -3.99
N TYR A 265 9.17 5.72 -5.08
CA TYR A 265 9.59 4.32 -5.07
C TYR A 265 10.87 4.12 -4.25
N MET A 266 11.90 4.94 -4.52
CA MET A 266 13.18 4.82 -3.82
C MET A 266 13.06 5.19 -2.34
N ILE A 267 12.39 6.29 -2.00
CA ILE A 267 12.21 6.70 -0.60
C ILE A 267 11.39 5.66 0.17
N SER A 268 10.39 5.06 -0.46
CA SER A 268 9.61 3.98 0.16
C SER A 268 10.44 2.73 0.41
N GLY A 269 11.28 2.33 -0.55
CA GLY A 269 12.22 1.22 -0.34
C GLY A 269 13.20 1.49 0.80
N ILE A 270 13.81 2.67 0.81
CA ILE A 270 14.78 3.08 1.86
C ILE A 270 14.13 3.13 3.25
N THR A 271 12.95 3.74 3.36
CA THR A 271 12.21 3.81 4.63
C THR A 271 11.70 2.43 5.08
N GLY A 272 11.37 1.55 4.14
CA GLY A 272 11.13 0.14 4.40
C GLY A 272 12.36 -0.56 4.98
N SER A 273 13.51 -0.47 4.31
CA SER A 273 14.76 -1.05 4.81
C SER A 273 15.17 -0.48 6.17
N LEU A 274 14.94 0.83 6.40
CA LEU A 274 15.21 1.48 7.68
C LEU A 274 14.29 0.97 8.80
N ALA A 275 12.99 0.83 8.53
CA ALA A 275 12.06 0.24 9.50
C ALA A 275 12.41 -1.23 9.78
N SER A 276 12.75 -1.99 8.74
CA SER A 276 13.22 -3.37 8.87
C SER A 276 14.48 -3.47 9.72
N PHE A 277 15.46 -2.58 9.52
CA PHE A 277 16.67 -2.49 10.33
C PHE A 277 16.38 -2.24 11.81
N LEU A 278 15.46 -1.32 12.11
CA LEU A 278 15.15 -0.94 13.49
C LEU A 278 14.30 -1.94 14.26
N PHE A 279 13.42 -2.67 13.58
CA PHE A 279 12.40 -3.50 14.24
C PHE A 279 12.59 -5.00 14.01
N THR A 280 13.54 -5.42 13.16
CA THR A 280 13.79 -6.83 12.86
C THR A 280 15.28 -7.10 12.68
N SER A 281 15.76 -8.27 13.12
CA SER A 281 17.13 -8.75 12.86
C SER A 281 17.24 -9.60 11.60
N ASN A 282 16.11 -10.05 11.05
CA ASN A 282 16.06 -10.94 9.90
C ASN A 282 16.76 -10.33 8.68
N LEU A 283 17.45 -11.21 7.93
CA LEU A 283 17.93 -10.94 6.58
C LEU A 283 16.73 -10.62 5.68
N SER A 284 16.80 -9.51 4.94
CA SER A 284 15.70 -9.05 4.10
C SER A 284 16.19 -8.58 2.73
N ALA A 285 15.46 -8.97 1.68
CA ALA A 285 15.69 -8.59 0.30
C ALA A 285 14.37 -8.61 -0.46
N GLY A 286 14.09 -7.57 -1.24
CA GLY A 286 12.87 -7.47 -2.04
C GLY A 286 12.45 -6.04 -2.33
N ALA A 287 11.78 -5.87 -3.47
CA ALA A 287 11.12 -4.61 -3.84
C ALA A 287 9.87 -4.30 -2.99
N SER A 288 9.43 -5.21 -2.12
CA SER A 288 8.13 -5.17 -1.46
C SER A 288 7.91 -3.88 -0.63
N GLY A 289 8.92 -3.38 0.08
CA GLY A 289 8.83 -2.08 0.77
C GLY A 289 8.54 -0.91 -0.19
N ALA A 290 9.21 -0.87 -1.35
CA ALA A 290 8.96 0.14 -2.37
C ALA A 290 7.56 0.01 -3.02
N ILE A 291 7.07 -1.22 -3.17
CA ILE A 291 5.73 -1.52 -3.68
C ILE A 291 4.64 -1.12 -2.66
N PHE A 292 4.85 -1.38 -1.37
CA PHE A 292 4.00 -0.82 -0.31
C PHE A 292 4.02 0.71 -0.30
N GLY A 293 5.14 1.31 -0.68
CA GLY A 293 5.22 2.73 -1.02
C GLY A 293 4.25 3.20 -2.09
N CYS A 294 4.06 2.40 -3.13
CA CYS A 294 3.08 2.69 -4.18
C CYS A 294 1.65 2.68 -3.60
N PHE A 295 1.33 1.75 -2.71
CA PHE A 295 0.07 1.78 -1.95
C PHE A 295 -0.06 3.08 -1.12
N GLY A 296 1.02 3.49 -0.44
CA GLY A 296 1.06 4.73 0.34
C GLY A 296 0.78 5.97 -0.52
N ALA A 297 1.35 6.02 -1.72
CA ALA A 297 1.10 7.10 -2.68
C ALA A 297 -0.36 7.12 -3.17
N LEU A 298 -0.98 5.95 -3.40
CA LEU A 298 -2.39 5.84 -3.77
C LEU A 298 -3.32 6.25 -2.61
N LEU A 299 -2.96 5.95 -1.36
CA LEU A 299 -3.68 6.46 -0.18
C LEU A 299 -3.58 7.99 -0.09
N TYR A 300 -2.41 8.57 -0.38
CA TYR A 300 -2.25 10.02 -0.44
C TYR A 300 -3.14 10.65 -1.54
N PHE A 301 -3.25 10.01 -2.71
CA PHE A 301 -4.24 10.39 -3.72
C PHE A 301 -5.67 10.35 -3.17
N GLY A 302 -6.01 9.34 -2.36
CA GLY A 302 -7.30 9.25 -1.65
C GLY A 302 -7.56 10.42 -0.69
N VAL A 303 -6.53 11.01 -0.09
CA VAL A 303 -6.68 12.23 0.73
C VAL A 303 -6.97 13.46 -0.14
N LEU A 304 -6.39 13.55 -1.34
CA LEU A 304 -6.63 14.67 -2.26
C LEU A 304 -7.98 14.56 -2.99
N TYR A 305 -8.37 13.35 -3.38
CA TYR A 305 -9.54 13.08 -4.22
C TYR A 305 -10.38 11.93 -3.66
N PRO A 306 -10.92 12.03 -2.42
CA PRO A 306 -11.56 10.90 -1.72
C PRO A 306 -12.72 10.29 -2.50
N LYS A 307 -13.55 11.11 -3.15
CA LYS A 307 -14.69 10.61 -3.92
C LYS A 307 -14.26 9.79 -5.14
N ILE A 308 -13.28 10.30 -5.89
CA ILE A 308 -12.77 9.62 -7.08
C ILE A 308 -12.09 8.33 -6.64
N PHE A 309 -11.26 8.39 -5.60
CA PHE A 309 -10.58 7.23 -5.04
C PHE A 309 -11.54 6.10 -4.66
N PHE A 310 -12.53 6.34 -3.79
CA PHE A 310 -13.47 5.29 -3.38
C PHE A 310 -14.38 4.79 -4.50
N ARG A 311 -14.64 5.63 -5.52
CA ARG A 311 -15.42 5.21 -6.69
C ARG A 311 -14.62 4.33 -7.66
N THR A 312 -13.30 4.48 -7.74
CA THR A 312 -12.48 3.80 -8.76
C THR A 312 -11.64 2.65 -8.19
N ILE A 313 -10.71 2.95 -7.29
CA ILE A 313 -9.67 1.99 -6.87
C ILE A 313 -9.60 1.76 -5.36
N GLY A 314 -10.19 2.65 -4.56
CA GLY A 314 -9.87 2.79 -3.15
C GLY A 314 -10.23 1.59 -2.28
N THR A 315 -11.41 1.03 -2.47
CA THR A 315 -11.85 -0.17 -1.73
C THR A 315 -10.92 -1.36 -1.97
N ASN A 316 -10.54 -1.58 -3.23
CA ASN A 316 -9.64 -2.67 -3.61
C ASN A 316 -8.24 -2.46 -3.04
N ILE A 317 -7.72 -1.22 -3.11
CA ILE A 317 -6.41 -0.88 -2.54
C ILE A 317 -6.39 -1.14 -1.03
N ILE A 318 -7.40 -0.67 -0.29
CA ILE A 318 -7.47 -0.87 1.16
C ILE A 318 -7.58 -2.37 1.49
N ALA A 319 -8.41 -3.12 0.78
CA ALA A 319 -8.56 -4.55 0.99
C ALA A 319 -7.25 -5.32 0.76
N VAL A 320 -6.51 -4.99 -0.29
CA VAL A 320 -5.23 -5.63 -0.61
C VAL A 320 -4.15 -5.27 0.44
N ILE A 321 -4.09 -4.02 0.90
CA ILE A 321 -3.16 -3.63 1.98
C ILE A 321 -3.45 -4.45 3.25
N LEU A 322 -4.72 -4.50 3.67
CA LEU A 322 -5.11 -5.25 4.87
C LEU A 322 -4.80 -6.74 4.73
N LEU A 323 -5.11 -7.34 3.58
CA LEU A 323 -4.81 -8.74 3.31
C LEU A 323 -3.31 -9.03 3.39
N ASN A 324 -2.47 -8.22 2.73
CA ASN A 324 -1.02 -8.45 2.75
C ASN A 324 -0.43 -8.27 4.15
N LEU A 325 -0.90 -7.29 4.93
CA LEU A 325 -0.43 -7.11 6.32
C LEU A 325 -0.86 -8.30 7.20
N VAL A 326 -2.12 -8.75 7.09
CA VAL A 326 -2.59 -9.92 7.83
C VAL A 326 -1.78 -11.16 7.47
N LEU A 327 -1.59 -11.44 6.17
CA LEU A 327 -0.78 -12.57 5.71
C LEU A 327 0.67 -12.44 6.19
N GLY A 328 1.22 -11.22 6.13
CA GLY A 328 2.57 -10.92 6.59
C GLY A 328 2.78 -11.20 8.07
N PHE A 329 1.82 -10.91 8.94
CA PHE A 329 1.91 -11.25 10.37
C PHE A 329 1.71 -12.74 10.65
N THR A 330 1.12 -13.50 9.71
CA THR A 330 0.86 -14.95 9.88
C THR A 330 1.94 -15.85 9.28
N ILE A 331 2.69 -15.39 8.26
CA ILE A 331 3.67 -16.20 7.54
C ILE A 331 5.09 -15.83 8.04
N PRO A 332 5.84 -16.76 8.66
CA PRO A 332 7.21 -16.52 9.09
C PRO A 332 8.11 -16.11 7.92
N GLY A 333 9.05 -15.20 8.19
CA GLY A 333 10.01 -14.70 7.20
C GLY A 333 9.50 -13.51 6.36
N ILE A 334 8.26 -13.04 6.55
CA ILE A 334 7.77 -11.80 5.92
C ILE A 334 8.15 -10.57 6.76
N ASP A 335 8.76 -9.60 6.09
CA ASP A 335 9.22 -8.36 6.70
C ASP A 335 8.12 -7.28 6.79
N ASN A 336 7.25 -7.42 7.80
CA ASN A 336 6.15 -6.47 8.03
C ASN A 336 6.64 -5.07 8.41
N ALA A 337 7.77 -4.98 9.12
CA ALA A 337 8.37 -3.69 9.45
C ALA A 337 8.76 -2.95 8.17
N GLY A 338 9.36 -3.66 7.21
CA GLY A 338 9.66 -3.14 5.88
C GLY A 338 8.42 -2.73 5.10
N HIS A 339 7.34 -3.53 5.13
CA HIS A 339 6.09 -3.18 4.45
C HIS A 339 5.42 -1.94 5.03
N ILE A 340 5.30 -1.85 6.35
CA ILE A 340 4.71 -0.70 7.03
C ILE A 340 5.58 0.54 6.84
N GLY A 341 6.91 0.41 6.99
CA GLY A 341 7.87 1.47 6.75
C GLY A 341 7.77 2.02 5.33
N GLY A 342 7.68 1.13 4.33
CA GLY A 342 7.48 1.49 2.95
C GLY A 342 6.13 2.18 2.69
N LEU A 343 5.04 1.67 3.26
CA LEU A 343 3.70 2.27 3.15
C LEU A 343 3.68 3.73 3.68
N VAL A 344 4.23 3.94 4.87
CA VAL A 344 4.32 5.27 5.49
C VAL A 344 5.25 6.16 4.70
N GLY A 345 6.42 5.65 4.31
CA GLY A 345 7.40 6.38 3.51
C GLY A 345 6.86 6.83 2.17
N GLY A 346 6.10 5.98 1.47
CA GLY A 346 5.47 6.33 0.20
C GLY A 346 4.34 7.35 0.34
N PHE A 347 3.54 7.25 1.42
CA PHE A 347 2.53 8.26 1.73
C PHE A 347 3.16 9.63 2.00
N LEU A 348 4.25 9.66 2.79
CA LEU A 348 4.98 10.89 3.10
C LEU A 348 5.68 11.46 1.85
N ALA A 349 6.37 10.61 1.08
CA ALA A 349 7.05 11.00 -0.16
C ALA A 349 6.06 11.57 -1.18
N ALA A 350 4.90 10.93 -1.35
CA ALA A 350 3.81 11.43 -2.19
C ALA A 350 3.26 12.77 -1.67
N GLY A 351 3.21 12.96 -0.34
CA GLY A 351 2.88 14.23 0.30
C GLY A 351 3.85 15.37 0.00
N ILE A 352 5.16 15.07 -0.04
CA ILE A 352 6.22 16.02 -0.38
C ILE A 352 6.10 16.44 -1.85
N VAL A 353 6.03 15.47 -2.78
CA VAL A 353 6.07 15.79 -4.22
C VAL A 353 4.72 16.20 -4.81
N SER A 354 3.63 15.81 -4.14
CA SER A 354 2.23 15.99 -4.55
C SER A 354 1.92 15.48 -5.97
N LEU A 355 0.68 15.62 -6.40
CA LEU A 355 0.29 15.37 -7.79
C LEU A 355 0.69 16.56 -8.68
N PRO A 356 0.95 16.32 -9.98
CA PRO A 356 1.24 17.40 -10.92
C PRO A 356 0.12 18.47 -10.89
N ASN A 357 0.50 19.74 -10.93
CA ASN A 357 -0.40 20.90 -10.88
C ASN A 357 -1.25 21.03 -9.59
N SER A 358 -0.92 20.26 -8.53
CA SER A 358 -1.54 20.36 -7.21
C SER A 358 -0.55 20.94 -6.17
N HIS A 359 0.05 22.09 -6.51
CA HIS A 359 1.02 22.77 -5.66
C HIS A 359 0.35 23.32 -4.39
N ARG A 360 0.76 22.82 -3.23
CA ARG A 360 0.28 23.26 -1.91
C ARG A 360 1.47 23.36 -0.97
N PRO A 361 2.24 24.47 -1.00
CA PRO A 361 3.57 24.54 -0.41
C PRO A 361 3.56 24.29 1.10
N LEU A 362 2.57 24.83 1.83
CA LEU A 362 2.45 24.59 3.27
C LEU A 362 2.27 23.10 3.61
N ARG A 363 1.42 22.40 2.84
CA ARG A 363 1.20 20.97 3.05
C ARG A 363 2.47 20.16 2.76
N GLN A 364 3.13 20.46 1.65
CA GLN A 364 4.39 19.81 1.26
C GLN A 364 5.48 20.03 2.31
N LEU A 365 5.57 21.24 2.87
CA LEU A 365 6.48 21.56 3.97
C LEU A 365 6.16 20.75 5.24
N LEU A 366 4.88 20.63 5.61
CA LEU A 366 4.48 19.80 6.77
C LEU A 366 4.85 18.33 6.58
N PHE A 367 4.67 17.78 5.37
CA PHE A 367 5.10 16.42 5.05
C PHE A 367 6.63 16.26 5.12
N LEU A 368 7.37 17.24 4.62
CA LEU A 368 8.83 17.25 4.70
C LEU A 368 9.31 17.29 6.15
N LEU A 369 8.79 18.20 6.97
CA LEU A 369 9.13 18.32 8.39
C LEU A 369 8.76 17.05 9.17
N GLY A 370 7.57 16.49 8.91
CA GLY A 370 7.16 15.22 9.51
C GLY A 370 8.09 14.06 9.12
N SER A 371 8.57 14.03 7.87
CA SER A 371 9.51 13.01 7.41
C SER A 371 10.88 13.16 8.07
N ILE A 372 11.39 14.39 8.19
CA ILE A 372 12.66 14.69 8.88
C ILE A 372 12.58 14.29 10.35
N LEU A 373 11.48 14.63 11.03
CA LEU A 373 11.27 14.25 12.42
C LEU A 373 11.24 12.72 12.59
N LEU A 374 10.51 12.02 11.73
CA LEU A 374 10.42 10.56 11.78
C LEU A 374 11.79 9.89 11.57
N VAL A 375 12.54 10.34 10.55
CA VAL A 375 13.90 9.85 10.30
C VAL A 375 14.82 10.19 11.46
N GLY A 376 14.72 11.38 12.04
CA GLY A 376 15.51 11.78 13.21
C GLY A 376 15.27 10.88 14.43
N VAL A 377 14.01 10.53 14.70
CA VAL A 377 13.63 9.59 15.78
C VAL A 377 14.14 8.17 15.52
N PHE A 378 14.17 7.76 14.25
CA PHE A 378 14.66 6.45 13.84
C PHE A 378 16.18 6.36 13.95
N VAL A 379 16.90 7.37 13.47
CA VAL A 379 18.35 7.47 13.56
C VAL A 379 18.81 7.55 15.02
N SER A 380 18.13 8.31 15.87
CA SER A 380 18.49 8.42 17.29
C SER A 380 18.31 7.10 18.06
N ARG A 381 17.35 6.27 17.67
CA ARG A 381 17.20 4.91 18.23
C ARG A 381 18.20 3.90 17.66
N GLY A 382 18.53 4.01 16.38
CA GLY A 382 19.37 3.03 15.69
C GLY A 382 20.88 3.19 15.95
N ILE A 383 21.42 4.41 15.87
CA ILE A 383 22.88 4.64 15.81
C ILE A 383 23.53 4.74 17.21
N GLY A 384 22.74 4.84 18.29
CA GLY A 384 23.24 5.03 19.65
C GLY A 384 22.66 4.07 20.69
N SER A 385 22.05 2.97 20.26
CA SER A 385 21.50 1.97 21.19
C SER A 385 22.60 1.09 21.76
N ASP A 386 22.50 0.82 23.05
CA ASP A 386 23.33 -0.15 23.76
C ASP A 386 23.17 -1.55 23.13
N PRO A 387 24.25 -2.32 22.88
CA PRO A 387 24.17 -3.68 22.36
C PRO A 387 23.20 -4.60 23.13
N THR A 388 23.01 -4.37 24.43
CA THR A 388 22.02 -5.10 25.27
C THR A 388 20.57 -4.92 24.80
N SER A 389 20.28 -3.83 24.09
CA SER A 389 18.96 -3.53 23.55
C SER A 389 18.73 -4.08 22.15
N TRP A 390 19.77 -4.59 21.49
CA TRP A 390 19.66 -5.21 20.17
C TRP A 390 19.10 -6.63 20.28
N ASP A 391 18.49 -7.09 19.18
CA ASP A 391 18.15 -8.51 19.06
C ASP A 391 19.42 -9.37 19.16
N VAL A 392 19.36 -10.45 19.93
CA VAL A 392 20.52 -11.32 20.22
C VAL A 392 21.20 -11.83 18.94
N ASN A 393 20.45 -12.09 17.86
CA ASN A 393 21.04 -12.53 16.60
C ASN A 393 21.81 -11.41 15.91
N THR A 394 21.42 -10.14 16.10
CA THR A 394 22.17 -8.99 15.60
C THR A 394 23.49 -8.85 16.36
N VAL A 395 23.46 -8.95 17.69
CA VAL A 395 24.67 -8.92 18.52
C VAL A 395 25.63 -10.04 18.10
N ASN A 396 25.12 -11.27 18.01
CA ASN A 396 25.89 -12.44 17.61
C ASN A 396 26.52 -12.26 16.21
N GLY A 397 25.76 -11.72 15.26
CA GLY A 397 26.28 -11.44 13.92
C GLY A 397 27.36 -10.36 13.89
N VAL A 398 27.24 -9.30 14.71
CA VAL A 398 28.29 -8.28 14.84
C VAL A 398 29.54 -8.89 15.48
N ALA A 399 29.37 -9.68 16.54
CA ALA A 399 30.48 -10.35 17.19
C ALA A 399 31.19 -11.34 16.25
N GLN A 400 30.44 -12.09 15.44
CA GLN A 400 31.01 -12.96 14.42
C GLN A 400 31.86 -12.19 13.40
N GLU A 401 31.42 -11.00 12.99
CA GLU A 401 32.19 -10.13 12.08
C GLU A 401 33.48 -9.64 12.74
N LYS A 402 33.43 -9.19 14.00
CA LYS A 402 34.62 -8.82 14.79
C LYS A 402 35.60 -9.98 14.93
N ILE A 403 35.09 -11.18 15.20
CA ILE A 403 35.88 -12.42 15.28
C ILE A 403 36.54 -12.72 13.93
N SER A 404 35.81 -12.60 12.81
CA SER A 404 36.36 -12.79 11.45
C SER A 404 37.52 -11.82 11.18
N ASN A 405 37.37 -10.58 11.62
CA ASN A 405 38.38 -9.52 11.49
C ASN A 405 39.48 -9.55 12.57
N GLN A 406 39.51 -10.60 13.41
CA GLN A 406 40.48 -10.78 14.49
C GLN A 406 40.43 -9.71 15.60
N GLN A 407 39.29 -9.03 15.74
CA GLN A 407 39.03 -8.00 16.75
C GLN A 407 38.40 -8.62 18.01
N TRP A 408 39.16 -9.47 18.71
CA TRP A 408 38.64 -10.30 19.83
C TRP A 408 38.12 -9.48 21.01
N GLU A 409 38.83 -8.41 21.38
CA GLU A 409 38.42 -7.50 22.47
C GLU A 409 37.11 -6.78 22.14
N GLU A 410 36.92 -6.34 20.89
CA GLU A 410 35.67 -5.71 20.46
C GLU A 410 34.49 -6.71 20.49
N ALA A 411 34.72 -7.97 20.11
CA ALA A 411 33.72 -9.02 20.19
C ALA A 411 33.29 -9.28 21.65
N GLU A 412 34.25 -9.35 22.58
CA GLU A 412 33.97 -9.49 24.01
C GLU A 412 33.20 -8.29 24.56
N ASN A 413 33.63 -7.06 24.23
CA ASN A 413 32.98 -5.83 24.70
C ASN A 413 31.50 -5.73 24.28
N ILE A 414 31.11 -6.34 23.15
CA ILE A 414 29.73 -6.36 22.67
C ILE A 414 28.93 -7.52 23.28
N LEU A 415 29.55 -8.69 23.48
CA LEU A 415 28.86 -9.89 23.97
C LEU A 415 28.71 -9.93 25.50
N LEU A 416 29.71 -9.43 26.24
CA LEU A 416 29.74 -9.51 27.69
C LEU A 416 28.53 -8.80 28.34
N PRO A 417 28.15 -7.57 27.97
CA PRO A 417 26.96 -6.93 28.51
C PRO A 417 25.66 -7.72 28.26
N VAL A 418 25.56 -8.39 27.10
CA VAL A 418 24.39 -9.21 26.75
C VAL A 418 24.31 -10.46 27.63
N VAL A 419 25.46 -11.03 28.01
CA VAL A 419 25.54 -12.15 28.95
C VAL A 419 25.21 -11.71 30.38
N GLU A 420 25.66 -10.53 30.80
CA GLU A 420 25.48 -10.03 32.17
C GLU A 420 24.06 -9.48 32.44
N GLU A 421 23.47 -8.76 31.48
CA GLU A 421 22.24 -8.00 31.68
C GLU A 421 21.09 -8.39 30.74
N GLY A 422 21.41 -9.13 29.67
CA GLY A 422 20.50 -9.43 28.57
C GLY A 422 19.85 -10.81 28.64
N SER A 423 19.55 -11.35 27.46
CA SER A 423 19.04 -12.71 27.26
C SER A 423 19.91 -13.42 26.22
N PRO A 424 21.09 -13.90 26.62
CA PRO A 424 22.02 -14.56 25.72
C PRO A 424 21.45 -15.89 25.24
N ASN A 425 21.93 -16.37 24.09
CA ASN A 425 21.64 -17.72 23.62
C ASN A 425 22.93 -18.54 23.52
N ALA A 426 22.83 -19.81 23.16
CA ALA A 426 23.98 -20.70 23.03
C ALA A 426 25.08 -20.12 22.11
N GLN A 427 24.70 -19.48 21.00
CA GLN A 427 25.64 -18.83 20.08
C GLN A 427 26.35 -17.63 20.72
N THR A 428 25.66 -16.83 21.53
CA THR A 428 26.25 -15.69 22.26
C THR A 428 27.40 -16.17 23.15
N TYR A 429 27.13 -17.19 23.97
CA TYR A 429 28.13 -17.79 24.84
C TYR A 429 29.28 -18.42 24.05
N PHE A 430 28.98 -19.11 22.96
CA PHE A 430 30.00 -19.71 22.11
C PHE A 430 30.93 -18.67 21.47
N TYR A 431 30.39 -17.60 20.88
CA TYR A 431 31.21 -16.54 20.29
C TYR A 431 32.05 -15.81 21.34
N LEU A 432 31.49 -15.58 22.53
CA LEU A 432 32.22 -14.97 23.65
C LEU A 432 33.39 -15.86 24.07
N SER A 433 33.12 -17.15 24.28
CA SER A 433 34.16 -18.12 24.63
C SER A 433 35.25 -18.24 23.57
N TYR A 434 34.89 -18.12 22.28
CA TYR A 434 35.85 -18.18 21.20
C TYR A 434 36.79 -16.96 21.24
N ALA A 435 36.25 -15.75 21.45
CA ALA A 435 37.06 -14.56 21.62
C ALA A 435 37.98 -14.68 22.85
N GLU A 436 37.46 -15.17 23.98
CA GLU A 436 38.22 -15.42 25.21
C GLU A 436 39.36 -16.43 25.01
N ILE A 437 39.13 -17.52 24.28
CA ILE A 437 40.19 -18.49 23.90
C ILE A 437 41.32 -17.78 23.15
N LYS A 438 40.99 -16.94 22.16
CA LYS A 438 41.99 -16.18 21.40
C LYS A 438 42.76 -15.17 22.23
N MET A 439 42.17 -14.69 23.33
CA MET A 439 42.78 -13.80 24.32
C MET A 439 43.43 -14.54 25.49
N ASN A 440 43.51 -15.88 25.46
CA ASN A 440 44.07 -16.72 26.53
C ASN A 440 43.32 -16.62 27.87
N LYS A 441 42.03 -16.28 27.85
CA LYS A 441 41.11 -16.21 28.99
C LYS A 441 40.40 -17.57 29.22
N LEU A 442 41.20 -18.62 29.40
CA LEU A 442 40.72 -20.01 29.34
C LEU A 442 39.70 -20.38 30.42
N THR A 443 39.79 -19.80 31.61
CA THR A 443 38.83 -20.05 32.70
C THR A 443 37.45 -19.52 32.34
N GLN A 444 37.36 -18.26 31.89
CA GLN A 444 36.08 -17.68 31.44
C GLN A 444 35.52 -18.45 30.25
N ALA A 445 36.36 -18.77 29.27
CA ALA A 445 35.95 -19.52 28.08
C ALA A 445 35.34 -20.87 28.43
N LYS A 446 35.90 -21.58 29.42
CA LYS A 446 35.39 -22.86 29.90
C LYS A 446 33.98 -22.71 30.50
N ASP A 447 33.75 -21.68 31.30
CA ASP A 447 32.45 -21.42 31.93
C ASP A 447 31.40 -21.02 30.89
N HIS A 448 31.74 -20.16 29.93
CA HIS A 448 30.84 -19.78 28.84
C HIS A 448 30.54 -20.94 27.89
N LEU A 449 31.49 -21.84 27.59
CA LEU A 449 31.20 -23.04 26.80
C LEU A 449 30.24 -23.99 27.51
N ARG A 450 30.34 -24.11 28.84
CA ARG A 450 29.37 -24.88 29.63
C ARG A 450 27.99 -24.23 29.58
N ALA A 451 27.90 -22.91 29.71
CA ALA A 451 26.65 -22.18 29.55
C ALA A 451 26.03 -22.36 28.15
N ALA A 452 26.85 -22.34 27.10
CA ALA A 452 26.40 -22.60 25.72
C ALA A 452 25.77 -24.01 25.57
N ILE A 453 26.37 -25.02 26.21
CA ILE A 453 25.88 -26.41 26.21
C ILE A 453 24.64 -26.56 27.10
N GLU A 454 24.54 -25.81 28.20
CA GLU A 454 23.36 -25.80 29.05
C GLU A 454 22.14 -25.23 28.32
N GLU A 455 22.34 -24.14 27.56
CA GLU A 455 21.32 -23.56 26.67
C GLU A 455 20.97 -24.47 25.49
N ASN A 456 21.97 -25.10 24.87
CA ASN A 456 21.77 -26.05 23.78
C ASN A 456 22.73 -27.24 23.88
N GLY A 457 22.24 -28.33 24.47
CA GLY A 457 23.01 -29.58 24.64
C GLY A 457 23.36 -30.32 23.34
N GLU A 458 22.87 -29.84 22.20
CA GLU A 458 23.22 -30.35 20.87
C GLU A 458 24.22 -29.43 20.13
N PHE A 459 24.78 -28.42 20.80
CA PHE A 459 25.71 -27.49 20.17
C PHE A 459 27.13 -28.08 20.07
N HIS A 460 27.39 -28.78 18.96
CA HIS A 460 28.59 -29.61 18.80
C HIS A 460 29.90 -28.82 18.83
N GLU A 461 29.94 -27.60 18.30
CA GLU A 461 31.14 -26.75 18.34
C GLU A 461 31.52 -26.38 19.77
N ALA A 462 30.52 -26.15 20.63
CA ALA A 462 30.76 -25.87 22.04
C ALA A 462 31.34 -27.09 22.77
N HIS A 463 30.79 -28.29 22.51
CA HIS A 463 31.35 -29.55 23.01
C HIS A 463 32.81 -29.76 22.55
N TYR A 464 33.09 -29.51 21.28
CA TYR A 464 34.43 -29.68 20.72
C TYR A 464 35.45 -28.71 21.36
N ASN A 465 35.15 -27.42 21.41
CA ASN A 465 36.04 -26.41 22.00
C ASN A 465 36.24 -26.64 23.50
N LEU A 466 35.20 -27.08 24.23
CA LEU A 466 35.31 -27.40 25.65
C LEU A 466 36.24 -28.59 25.88
N ALA A 467 36.16 -29.63 25.04
CA ALA A 467 37.07 -30.76 25.11
C ALA A 467 38.53 -30.32 24.94
N LEU A 468 38.83 -29.43 24.01
CA LEU A 468 40.19 -28.90 23.80
C LEU A 468 40.74 -28.18 25.03
N ILE A 469 39.93 -27.31 25.67
CA ILE A 469 40.34 -26.61 26.91
C ILE A 469 40.51 -27.61 28.07
N LEU A 470 39.63 -28.61 28.18
CA LEU A 470 39.68 -29.61 29.24
C LEU A 470 40.96 -30.45 29.18
N ILE A 471 41.45 -30.76 27.98
CA ILE A 471 42.74 -31.44 27.76
C ILE A 471 43.88 -30.61 28.35
N ASP A 472 43.92 -29.32 28.02
CA ASP A 472 44.99 -28.41 28.49
C ASP A 472 44.94 -28.23 30.03
N SER A 473 43.73 -28.21 30.61
CA SER A 473 43.53 -28.14 32.06
C SER A 473 43.79 -29.45 32.82
N GLY A 474 44.05 -30.55 32.11
CA GLY A 474 44.34 -31.88 32.68
C GLY A 474 43.11 -32.73 33.05
N ASP A 475 41.88 -32.26 32.78
CA ASP A 475 40.64 -32.96 33.12
C ASP A 475 40.16 -33.88 32.00
N ARG A 476 41.02 -34.85 31.67
CA ARG A 476 40.88 -35.69 30.48
C ARG A 476 39.62 -36.55 30.47
N LYS A 477 39.09 -36.93 31.64
CA LYS A 477 37.86 -37.73 31.75
C LYS A 477 36.66 -36.95 31.22
N GLU A 478 36.53 -35.68 31.62
CA GLU A 478 35.48 -34.79 31.13
C GLU A 478 35.69 -34.48 29.64
N ALA A 479 36.95 -34.28 29.20
CA ALA A 479 37.28 -34.05 27.80
C ALA A 479 36.78 -35.16 26.86
N ILE A 480 36.94 -36.44 27.24
CA ILE A 480 36.45 -37.59 26.46
C ILE A 480 34.93 -37.53 26.28
N VAL A 481 34.18 -37.12 27.31
CA VAL A 481 32.71 -37.04 27.25
C VAL A 481 32.28 -36.00 26.23
N HIS A 482 32.87 -34.80 26.26
CA HIS A 482 32.51 -33.73 25.32
C HIS A 482 33.01 -34.02 23.90
N ALA A 483 34.22 -34.57 23.72
CA ALA A 483 34.72 -34.96 22.41
C ALA A 483 33.83 -36.04 21.75
N LYS A 484 33.40 -37.03 22.54
CA LYS A 484 32.43 -38.05 22.07
C LYS A 484 31.13 -37.40 21.63
N LYS A 485 30.58 -36.49 22.43
CA LYS A 485 29.31 -35.83 22.14
C LYS A 485 29.38 -34.98 20.88
N ALA A 486 30.45 -34.21 20.69
CA ALA A 486 30.69 -33.44 19.45
C ALA A 486 30.71 -34.36 18.21
N TYR A 487 31.45 -35.47 18.28
CA TYR A 487 31.51 -36.46 17.19
C TYR A 487 30.14 -37.13 16.91
N GLU A 488 29.38 -37.46 17.96
CA GLU A 488 28.04 -38.04 17.79
C GLU A 488 27.06 -37.10 17.11
N LEU A 489 27.15 -35.80 17.41
CA LEU A 489 26.30 -34.75 16.86
C LEU A 489 26.67 -34.39 15.41
N ASN A 490 27.97 -34.41 15.06
CA ASN A 490 28.43 -34.21 13.69
C ASN A 490 29.51 -35.22 13.29
N ARG A 491 29.06 -36.36 12.75
CA ARG A 491 29.95 -37.47 12.31
C ARG A 491 30.74 -37.19 11.04
N GLN A 492 30.42 -36.12 10.32
CA GLN A 492 31.09 -35.79 9.05
C GLN A 492 32.34 -34.93 9.27
N ASP A 493 32.52 -34.38 10.47
CA ASP A 493 33.70 -33.56 10.79
C ASP A 493 34.90 -34.43 11.18
N GLU A 494 35.90 -34.47 10.31
CA GLU A 494 37.13 -35.25 10.51
C GLU A 494 37.90 -34.83 11.77
N ASN A 495 37.81 -33.56 12.19
CA ASN A 495 38.52 -33.08 13.38
C ASN A 495 37.89 -33.65 14.65
N TYR A 496 36.56 -33.82 14.66
CA TYR A 496 35.84 -34.34 15.82
C TYR A 496 36.16 -35.83 16.01
N GLU A 497 36.17 -36.58 14.90
CA GLU A 497 36.56 -38.00 14.91
C GLU A 497 37.99 -38.17 15.41
N LYS A 498 38.93 -37.38 14.88
CA LYS A 498 40.34 -37.43 15.25
C LYS A 498 40.53 -37.15 16.75
N LEU A 499 39.94 -36.07 17.26
CA LEU A 499 40.03 -35.71 18.67
C LEU A 499 39.49 -36.83 19.58
N TYR A 500 38.35 -37.41 19.23
CA TYR A 500 37.75 -38.48 20.02
C TYR A 500 38.63 -39.74 20.05
N LYS A 501 39.20 -40.15 18.91
CA LYS A 501 40.11 -41.31 18.82
C LYS A 501 41.40 -41.10 19.61
N GLU A 502 42.06 -39.96 19.46
CA GLU A 502 43.30 -39.62 20.19
C GLU A 502 43.09 -39.66 21.71
N LEU A 503 41.92 -39.21 22.16
CA LEU A 503 41.55 -39.25 23.58
C LEU A 503 41.20 -40.65 24.08
N GLN A 504 40.77 -41.57 23.22
CA GLN A 504 40.55 -42.98 23.59
C GLN A 504 41.85 -43.79 23.63
N GLU A 505 42.74 -43.60 22.66
CA GLU A 505 43.94 -44.44 22.47
C GLU A 505 44.98 -44.29 23.59
N ASN A 506 45.03 -43.14 24.25
CA ASN A 506 45.98 -42.88 25.34
C ASN A 506 45.43 -43.26 26.73
N THR A 507 44.33 -44.02 26.83
CA THR A 507 43.66 -44.42 28.09
C THR A 507 44.18 -45.76 28.57
#